data_AF-A0A0G1L3K9-F1
#
_entry.id   AF-A0A0G1L3K9-F1
#
_cell.length_a   1.000
_cell.length_b   1.000
_cell.length_c   1.000
_cell.angle_alpha   90.00
_cell.angle_beta   90.00
_cell.angle_gamma   90.00
#
_symmetry.space_group_name_H-M   'P 1'
#
loop_
_entity.id
_entity.type
_entity.pdbx_description
1 polymer ?
#
loop_
_entity_poly.entity_id
_entity_poly.type
_entity_poly.pdbx_seq_one_letter_code
_entity_poly.pdbx_strand_id
1 'polypeptide(L)'
;MNDKIFIADIFDVVLGALKKESLINDQRYQIAKLRLVNGMTYEEIGPLFGLTRERVRQIFQVTKKDIKRGLKKIFEWASRDNNSVLVKKNNELVAFLSAFTEEVDGIVGLVEIGRRYKENISIESNMQLSVGEDIENLGFSVRTLNILRYFAGGTVKTDLDITKYSEKDFLRARNMGRVSVEEIKRVLTRRGLKLKE
;
A
#
# COMPACT_ATOMS: atom_id res chain seq x y z
N MET A 1 3.37 28.59 -29.97
CA MET A 1 4.39 28.41 -31.03
C MET A 1 3.63 27.94 -32.27
N ASN A 2 3.69 28.67 -33.39
CA ASN A 2 2.82 28.44 -34.55
C ASN A 2 3.06 27.05 -35.16
N ASP A 3 2.04 26.20 -35.24
CA ASP A 3 2.15 24.81 -35.76
C ASP A 3 2.81 24.74 -37.15
N LYS A 4 2.64 25.78 -37.97
CA LYS A 4 3.30 25.91 -39.28
C LYS A 4 4.82 26.01 -39.20
N ILE A 5 5.36 26.68 -38.18
CA ILE A 5 6.81 26.85 -37.97
C ILE A 5 7.42 25.50 -37.63
N PHE A 6 6.80 24.76 -36.70
CA PHE A 6 7.24 23.44 -36.29
C PHE A 6 7.24 22.41 -37.44
N ILE A 7 6.22 22.43 -38.31
CA ILE A 7 6.14 21.54 -39.47
C ILE A 7 7.23 21.85 -40.51
N ALA A 8 7.53 23.14 -40.74
CA ALA A 8 8.59 23.55 -41.66
C ALA A 8 9.97 23.07 -41.18
N ASP A 9 10.26 23.22 -39.88
CA ASP A 9 11.51 22.77 -39.26
C ASP A 9 11.70 21.25 -39.42
N ILE A 10 10.64 20.46 -39.24
CA ILE A 10 10.69 19.01 -39.45
C ILE A 10 11.06 18.68 -40.90
N PHE A 11 10.43 19.33 -41.88
CA PHE A 11 10.74 19.09 -43.29
C PHE A 11 12.18 19.48 -43.65
N ASP A 12 12.69 20.58 -43.09
CA ASP A 12 14.08 20.98 -43.31
C ASP A 12 15.08 19.95 -42.76
N VAL A 13 14.84 19.42 -41.56
CA VAL A 13 15.66 18.35 -40.97
C VAL A 13 15.64 17.10 -41.84
N VAL A 14 14.45 16.65 -42.27
CA VAL A 14 14.28 15.44 -43.08
C VAL A 14 14.95 15.60 -44.44
N LEU A 15 14.74 16.74 -45.12
CA LEU A 15 15.33 17.00 -46.43
C LEU A 15 16.87 17.10 -46.33
N GLY A 16 17.39 17.72 -45.27
CA GLY A 16 18.83 17.79 -45.00
C GLY A 16 19.45 16.40 -44.81
N ALA A 17 18.79 15.52 -44.05
CA ALA A 17 19.23 14.14 -43.85
C ALA A 17 19.22 13.34 -45.16
N LEU A 18 18.13 13.39 -45.93
CA LEU A 18 18.03 12.70 -47.22
C LEU A 18 19.10 13.16 -48.23
N LYS A 19 19.43 14.46 -48.22
CA LYS A 19 20.51 15.01 -49.04
C LYS A 19 21.87 14.50 -48.59
N LYS A 20 22.15 14.52 -47.28
CA LYS A 20 23.42 14.03 -46.70
C LYS A 20 23.68 12.56 -47.03
N GLU A 21 22.63 11.74 -47.03
CA GLU A 21 22.69 10.32 -47.42
C GLU A 21 22.70 10.08 -48.94
N SER A 22 22.75 11.14 -49.76
CA SER A 22 22.72 11.06 -51.23
C SER A 22 21.48 10.35 -51.80
N LEU A 23 20.38 10.27 -51.03
CA LEU A 23 19.13 9.66 -51.45
C LEU A 23 18.33 10.56 -52.41
N ILE A 24 18.56 11.87 -52.32
CA ILE A 24 18.03 12.87 -53.24
C ILE A 24 19.16 13.73 -53.77
N ASN A 25 19.09 14.09 -55.06
CA ASN A 25 20.04 15.01 -55.67
C ASN A 25 19.72 16.47 -55.29
N ASP A 26 20.67 17.38 -55.58
CA ASP A 26 20.54 18.80 -55.27
C ASP A 26 19.28 19.44 -55.86
N GLN A 27 18.96 19.11 -57.11
CA GLN A 27 17.77 19.64 -57.78
C GLN A 27 16.47 19.22 -57.07
N ARG A 28 16.34 17.95 -56.68
CA ARG A 28 15.19 17.43 -55.92
C ARG A 28 15.09 18.04 -54.55
N TYR A 29 16.22 18.22 -53.86
CA TYR A 29 16.28 18.87 -52.55
C TYR A 29 15.74 20.30 -52.63
N GLN A 30 16.25 21.10 -53.58
CA GLN A 30 15.83 22.50 -53.71
C GLN A 30 14.35 22.64 -54.09
N ILE A 31 13.87 21.84 -55.06
CA ILE A 31 12.45 21.83 -55.45
C ILE A 31 11.55 21.45 -54.26
N ALA A 32 11.94 20.44 -53.48
CA ALA A 32 11.16 20.03 -52.30
C ALA A 32 11.18 21.07 -51.20
N LYS A 33 12.32 21.74 -50.96
CA LYS A 33 12.45 22.82 -49.98
C LYS A 33 11.55 24.01 -50.33
N LEU A 34 11.63 24.50 -51.57
CA LEU A 34 10.78 25.61 -52.03
C LEU A 34 9.28 25.27 -51.93
N ARG A 35 8.92 23.99 -52.15
CA ARG A 35 7.52 23.56 -52.09
C ARG A 35 7.00 23.36 -50.66
N LEU A 36 7.77 22.72 -49.79
CA LEU A 36 7.32 22.29 -48.45
C LEU A 36 7.62 23.29 -47.36
N VAL A 37 8.74 24.02 -47.47
CA VAL A 37 9.19 25.00 -46.47
C VAL A 37 8.73 26.40 -46.87
N ASN A 38 8.95 26.78 -48.13
CA ASN A 38 8.62 28.14 -48.60
C ASN A 38 7.19 28.25 -49.18
N GLY A 39 6.48 27.13 -49.37
CA GLY A 39 5.09 27.12 -49.81
C GLY A 39 4.83 27.48 -51.28
N MET A 40 5.88 27.63 -52.11
CA MET A 40 5.75 28.05 -53.51
C MET A 40 4.98 27.02 -54.35
N THR A 41 4.24 27.49 -55.35
CA THR A 41 3.51 26.67 -56.33
C THR A 41 4.44 26.07 -57.40
N TYR A 42 3.96 25.09 -58.18
CA TYR A 42 4.79 24.49 -59.23
C TYR A 42 5.07 25.45 -60.37
N GLU A 43 4.13 26.37 -60.60
CA GLU A 43 4.16 27.46 -61.56
C GLU A 43 5.25 28.47 -61.21
N GLU A 44 5.41 28.79 -59.92
CA GLU A 44 6.47 29.68 -59.44
C GLU A 44 7.84 29.01 -59.40
N ILE A 45 7.90 27.70 -59.13
CA ILE A 45 9.16 26.94 -59.05
C ILE A 45 9.74 26.67 -60.46
N GLY A 46 8.90 26.39 -61.45
CA GLY A 46 9.33 26.03 -62.82
C GLY A 46 10.37 26.98 -63.42
N PRO A 47 10.10 28.30 -63.48
CA PRO A 47 11.02 29.30 -64.02
C PRO A 47 12.40 29.31 -63.34
N LEU A 48 12.48 29.05 -62.03
CA LEU A 48 13.73 29.07 -61.27
C LEU A 48 14.73 27.98 -61.70
N PHE A 49 14.21 26.89 -62.28
CA PHE A 49 15.02 25.75 -62.74
C PHE A 49 14.99 25.57 -64.26
N GLY A 50 14.34 26.48 -65.00
CA GLY A 50 14.12 26.32 -66.44
C GLY A 50 13.25 25.10 -66.78
N LEU A 51 12.30 24.75 -65.91
CA LEU A 51 11.45 23.56 -66.03
C LEU A 51 9.98 23.94 -66.23
N THR A 52 9.23 23.08 -66.93
CA THR A 52 7.77 23.20 -66.98
C THR A 52 7.14 22.84 -65.63
N ARG A 53 5.97 23.41 -65.34
CA ARG A 53 5.14 23.06 -64.17
C ARG A 53 4.98 21.55 -63.99
N GLU A 54 4.70 20.83 -65.08
CA GLU A 54 4.49 19.39 -65.05
C GLU A 54 5.78 18.63 -64.70
N ARG A 55 6.93 19.10 -65.19
CA ARG A 55 8.22 18.50 -64.84
C ARG A 55 8.55 18.69 -63.36
N VAL A 56 8.30 19.89 -62.82
CA VAL A 56 8.46 20.16 -61.38
C VAL A 56 7.55 19.24 -60.56
N ARG A 57 6.27 19.09 -60.97
CA ARG A 57 5.31 18.19 -60.31
C ARG A 57 5.83 16.75 -60.29
N GLN A 58 6.30 16.23 -61.42
CA GLN A 58 6.83 14.86 -61.51
C GLN A 58 8.02 14.65 -60.60
N ILE A 59 9.00 15.57 -60.62
CA ILE A 59 10.18 15.51 -59.75
C ILE A 59 9.74 15.49 -58.28
N PHE A 60 8.85 16.40 -57.91
CA PHE A 60 8.35 16.50 -56.54
C PHE A 60 7.61 15.22 -56.09
N GLN A 61 6.80 14.59 -56.95
CA GLN A 61 6.10 13.36 -56.60
C GLN A 61 7.04 12.19 -56.32
N VAL A 62 8.16 12.10 -57.04
CA VAL A 62 9.21 11.10 -56.75
C VAL A 62 9.81 11.41 -55.38
N THR A 63 10.26 12.65 -55.16
CA THR A 63 10.87 13.08 -53.90
C THR A 63 9.94 12.90 -52.70
N LYS A 64 8.63 13.11 -52.89
CA LYS A 64 7.61 12.90 -51.84
C LYS A 64 7.60 11.46 -51.31
N LYS A 65 7.86 10.45 -52.16
CA LYS A 65 7.94 9.04 -51.72
C LYS A 65 9.15 8.83 -50.82
N ASP A 66 10.29 9.43 -51.15
CA ASP A 66 11.52 9.32 -50.37
C ASP A 66 11.39 10.05 -49.03
N ILE A 67 10.78 11.25 -49.01
CA ILE A 67 10.42 11.98 -47.79
C ILE A 67 9.53 11.12 -46.88
N LYS A 68 8.49 10.49 -47.42
CA LYS A 68 7.59 9.64 -46.63
C LYS A 68 8.33 8.46 -45.99
N ARG A 69 9.28 7.85 -46.71
CA ARG A 69 10.12 6.76 -46.18
C ARG A 69 11.06 7.27 -45.08
N GLY A 70 11.69 8.42 -45.27
CA GLY A 70 12.56 9.05 -44.28
C GLY A 70 11.81 9.38 -42.99
N LEU A 71 10.65 10.03 -43.10
CA LEU A 71 9.76 10.33 -41.97
C LEU A 71 9.33 9.06 -41.22
N LYS A 72 8.98 8.00 -41.93
CA LYS A 72 8.62 6.71 -41.32
C LYS A 72 9.77 6.15 -40.49
N LYS A 73 11.00 6.17 -41.03
CA LYS A 73 12.20 5.71 -40.29
C LYS A 73 12.46 6.55 -39.04
N ILE A 74 12.38 7.87 -39.14
CA ILE A 74 12.58 8.79 -38.01
C ILE A 74 11.53 8.51 -36.92
N PHE A 75 10.27 8.33 -37.31
CA PHE A 75 9.20 8.02 -36.38
C PHE A 75 9.40 6.66 -35.69
N GLU A 76 9.81 5.64 -36.45
CA GLU A 76 10.15 4.31 -35.90
C GLU A 76 11.31 4.39 -34.90
N TRP A 77 12.33 5.20 -35.20
CA TRP A 77 13.48 5.43 -34.30
C TRP A 77 13.06 6.15 -33.02
N ALA A 78 12.35 7.28 -33.15
CA ALA A 78 11.85 8.05 -32.00
C ALA A 78 10.92 7.22 -31.10
N SER A 79 10.12 6.34 -31.70
CA SER A 79 9.26 5.41 -30.95
C SER A 79 10.06 4.36 -30.17
N ARG A 80 11.15 3.84 -30.75
CA ARG A 80 12.04 2.88 -30.07
C ARG A 80 12.78 3.50 -28.89
N ASP A 81 13.32 4.71 -29.08
CA ASP A 81 14.06 5.41 -28.03
C ASP A 81 13.17 5.83 -26.87
N ASN A 82 11.97 6.36 -27.15
CA ASN A 82 11.01 6.66 -26.09
C ASN A 82 10.61 5.40 -25.31
N ASN A 83 10.41 4.28 -26.01
CA ASN A 83 10.05 3.04 -25.34
C ASN A 83 11.21 2.50 -24.47
N SER A 84 12.47 2.61 -24.92
CA SER A 84 13.62 2.18 -24.12
C SER A 84 13.80 3.02 -22.85
N VAL A 85 13.60 4.33 -22.94
CA VAL A 85 13.63 5.24 -21.78
C VAL A 85 12.49 4.92 -20.80
N LEU A 86 11.28 4.68 -21.31
CA LEU A 86 10.14 4.29 -20.49
C LEU A 86 10.37 2.94 -19.79
N VAL A 87 10.90 1.94 -20.50
CA VAL A 87 11.26 0.64 -19.93
C VAL A 87 12.29 0.79 -18.82
N LYS A 88 13.33 1.61 -19.02
CA LYS A 88 14.34 1.87 -17.99
C LYS A 88 13.73 2.48 -16.72
N LYS A 89 12.93 3.53 -16.87
CA LYS A 89 12.22 4.17 -15.74
C LYS A 89 11.27 3.21 -15.03
N ASN A 90 10.58 2.36 -15.79
CA ASN A 90 9.67 1.36 -15.23
C ASN A 90 10.42 0.33 -14.38
N ASN A 91 11.59 -0.12 -14.85
CA ASN A 91 12.44 -1.04 -14.08
C ASN A 91 12.98 -0.39 -12.80
N GLU A 92 13.37 0.89 -12.83
CA GLU A 92 13.79 1.64 -11.64
C GLU A 92 12.64 1.76 -10.62
N LEU A 93 11.42 2.04 -11.07
CA LEU A 93 10.23 2.08 -10.22
C LEU A 93 9.90 0.72 -9.61
N VAL A 94 10.00 -0.36 -10.38
CA VAL A 94 9.76 -1.73 -9.87
C VAL A 94 10.79 -2.09 -8.80
N ALA A 95 12.07 -1.77 -9.02
CA ALA A 95 13.12 -2.01 -8.02
C ALA A 95 12.86 -1.19 -6.73
N PHE A 96 12.46 0.07 -6.86
CA PHE A 96 12.10 0.91 -5.72
C PHE A 96 10.91 0.35 -4.94
N LEU A 97 9.85 -0.08 -5.64
CA LEU A 97 8.68 -0.69 -5.02
C LEU A 97 9.03 -1.99 -4.29
N SER A 98 9.87 -2.83 -4.88
CA SER A 98 10.34 -4.07 -4.25
C SER A 98 11.09 -3.81 -2.94
N ALA A 99 11.99 -2.81 -2.92
CA ALA A 99 12.70 -2.44 -1.70
C ALA A 99 11.75 -1.89 -0.64
N PHE A 100 10.77 -1.07 -1.04
CA PHE A 100 9.78 -0.52 -0.11
C PHE A 100 8.86 -1.62 0.47
N THR A 101 8.48 -2.62 -0.34
CA THR A 101 7.68 -3.75 0.18
C THR A 101 8.43 -4.56 1.23
N GLU A 102 9.73 -4.80 1.05
CA GLU A 102 10.56 -5.50 2.06
C GLU A 102 10.62 -4.70 3.38
N GLU A 103 10.71 -3.37 3.30
CA GLU A 103 10.71 -2.50 4.49
C GLU A 103 9.37 -2.56 5.24
N VAL A 104 8.25 -2.50 4.50
CA VAL A 104 6.90 -2.64 5.08
C VAL A 104 6.71 -4.00 5.74
N ASP A 105 7.16 -5.08 5.11
CA ASP A 105 7.08 -6.44 5.69
C ASP A 105 7.87 -6.52 7.01
N GLY A 106 9.04 -5.87 7.08
CA GLY A 106 9.81 -5.75 8.32
C GLY A 106 9.04 -5.01 9.42
N ILE A 107 8.36 -3.91 9.09
CA ILE A 107 7.52 -3.16 10.04
C ILE A 107 6.34 -4.01 10.52
N VAL A 108 5.66 -4.72 9.61
CA VAL A 108 4.56 -5.62 9.95
C VAL A 108 5.03 -6.69 10.94
N GLY A 109 6.20 -7.28 10.71
CA GLY A 109 6.81 -8.23 11.64
C GLY A 109 7.04 -7.64 13.04
N LEU A 110 7.55 -6.40 13.12
CA LEU A 110 7.74 -5.71 14.40
C LEU A 110 6.41 -5.41 15.12
N VAL A 111 5.38 -5.02 14.37
CA VAL A 111 4.04 -4.76 14.92
C VAL A 111 3.42 -6.04 15.47
N GLU A 112 3.56 -7.17 14.78
CA GLU A 112 3.10 -8.47 15.28
C GLU A 112 3.80 -8.88 16.57
N ILE A 113 5.13 -8.68 16.65
CA ILE A 113 5.90 -8.93 17.88
C ILE A 113 5.38 -8.05 19.01
N GLY A 114 5.23 -6.74 18.78
CA GLY A 114 4.69 -5.81 19.78
C GLY A 114 3.30 -6.19 20.26
N ARG A 115 2.43 -6.67 19.35
CA ARG A 115 1.11 -7.19 19.70
C ARG A 115 1.20 -8.42 20.62
N ARG A 116 2.04 -9.41 20.28
CA ARG A 116 2.24 -10.60 21.12
C ARG A 116 2.78 -10.25 22.51
N TYR A 117 3.72 -9.31 22.59
CA TYR A 117 4.22 -8.82 23.90
C TYR A 117 3.10 -8.17 24.71
N LYS A 118 2.23 -7.37 24.09
CA LYS A 118 1.10 -6.73 24.79
C LYS A 118 0.08 -7.76 25.28
N GLU A 119 -0.21 -8.79 24.49
CA GLU A 119 -1.06 -9.91 24.90
C GLU A 119 -0.43 -10.69 26.07
N ASN A 120 0.88 -10.95 26.05
CA ASN A 120 1.58 -11.61 27.16
C ASN A 120 1.64 -10.75 28.44
N ILE A 121 1.86 -9.44 28.32
CA ILE A 121 1.82 -8.51 29.47
C ILE A 121 0.42 -8.49 30.12
N SER A 122 -0.64 -8.56 29.31
CA SER A 122 -2.01 -8.63 29.84
C SER A 122 -2.28 -9.95 30.61
N ILE A 123 -1.58 -11.03 30.26
CA ILE A 123 -1.64 -12.32 30.98
C ILE A 123 -0.86 -12.23 32.30
N GLU A 124 0.34 -11.61 32.32
CA GLU A 124 1.13 -11.45 33.56
C GLU A 124 0.47 -10.51 34.57
N SER A 125 -0.21 -9.45 34.12
CA SER A 125 -0.97 -8.55 35.01
C SER A 125 -2.22 -9.18 35.65
N ASN A 126 -2.67 -10.35 35.18
CA ASN A 126 -3.75 -11.13 35.81
C ASN A 126 -3.25 -12.08 36.92
N MET A 127 -1.93 -12.14 37.16
CA MET A 127 -1.39 -12.75 38.37
C MET A 127 -1.37 -11.69 39.49
N GLN A 128 -2.53 -11.08 39.77
CA GLN A 128 -2.70 -10.33 41.02
C GLN A 128 -2.58 -11.33 42.17
N LEU A 129 -1.58 -11.14 43.03
CA LEU A 129 -1.63 -11.63 44.41
C LEU A 129 -2.92 -11.07 45.02
N SER A 130 -3.99 -11.86 45.00
CA SER A 130 -5.23 -11.49 45.64
C SER A 130 -4.95 -11.38 47.12
N VAL A 131 -4.89 -10.16 47.64
CA VAL A 131 -4.93 -9.93 49.08
C VAL A 131 -6.36 -10.21 49.48
N GLY A 132 -6.59 -11.31 50.20
CA GLY A 132 -7.93 -11.68 50.65
C GLY A 132 -8.53 -10.57 51.51
N GLU A 133 -9.81 -10.30 51.33
CA GLU A 133 -10.53 -9.32 52.14
C GLU A 133 -11.09 -9.99 53.39
N ASP A 134 -10.97 -9.30 54.52
CA ASP A 134 -11.45 -9.78 55.82
C ASP A 134 -12.95 -10.09 55.76
N ILE A 135 -13.36 -11.24 56.29
CA ILE A 135 -14.75 -11.68 56.34
C ILE A 135 -15.69 -10.67 56.99
N GLU A 136 -15.18 -9.82 57.89
CA GLU A 136 -15.98 -8.79 58.57
C GLU A 136 -16.44 -7.68 57.61
N ASN A 137 -15.70 -7.44 56.52
CA ASN A 137 -16.00 -6.39 55.53
C ASN A 137 -16.84 -6.89 54.35
N LEU A 138 -17.07 -8.21 54.25
CA LEU A 138 -17.75 -8.82 53.11
C LEU A 138 -19.28 -8.65 53.12
N GLY A 139 -19.84 -7.99 54.13
CA GLY A 139 -21.27 -7.69 54.21
C GLY A 139 -22.17 -8.91 54.45
N PHE A 140 -21.64 -9.94 55.11
CA PHE A 140 -22.44 -11.09 55.54
C PHE A 140 -23.45 -10.68 56.62
N SER A 141 -24.59 -11.38 56.65
CA SER A 141 -25.49 -11.34 57.78
C SER A 141 -24.74 -11.73 59.07
N VAL A 142 -25.14 -11.14 60.20
CA VAL A 142 -24.55 -11.40 61.52
C VAL A 142 -24.49 -12.91 61.83
N ARG A 143 -25.51 -13.65 61.41
CA ARG A 143 -25.57 -15.12 61.57
C ARG A 143 -24.46 -15.81 60.77
N THR A 144 -24.34 -15.52 59.47
CA THR A 144 -23.36 -16.15 58.59
C THR A 144 -21.94 -15.76 58.99
N LEU A 145 -21.71 -14.50 59.35
CA LEU A 145 -20.43 -14.02 59.84
C LEU A 145 -19.99 -14.76 61.12
N ASN A 146 -20.89 -14.90 62.09
CA ASN A 146 -20.58 -15.63 63.33
C ASN A 146 -20.26 -17.10 63.06
N ILE A 147 -20.94 -17.75 62.12
CA ILE A 147 -20.61 -19.14 61.77
C ILE A 147 -19.22 -19.21 61.14
N LEU A 148 -18.90 -18.32 60.20
CA LEU A 148 -17.58 -18.26 59.55
C LEU A 148 -16.44 -18.01 60.55
N ARG A 149 -16.64 -17.12 61.54
CA ARG A 149 -15.64 -16.82 62.59
C ARG A 149 -15.23 -18.04 63.41
N TYR A 150 -16.11 -19.02 63.59
CA TYR A 150 -15.82 -20.25 64.35
C TYR A 150 -15.63 -21.48 63.45
N PHE A 151 -15.86 -21.34 62.15
CA PHE A 151 -15.72 -22.43 61.20
C PHE A 151 -14.26 -22.91 61.16
N ALA A 152 -14.07 -24.24 61.08
CA ALA A 152 -12.76 -24.89 61.09
C ALA A 152 -11.82 -24.44 62.24
N GLY A 153 -12.38 -24.06 63.39
CA GLY A 153 -11.60 -23.60 64.55
C GLY A 153 -11.12 -22.15 64.45
N GLY A 154 -11.75 -21.33 63.59
CA GLY A 154 -11.42 -19.91 63.42
C GLY A 154 -10.30 -19.65 62.41
N THR A 155 -10.06 -20.58 61.49
CA THR A 155 -9.03 -20.44 60.44
C THR A 155 -9.49 -19.58 59.26
N VAL A 156 -10.80 -19.37 59.11
CA VAL A 156 -11.37 -18.54 58.05
C VAL A 156 -11.32 -17.07 58.47
N LYS A 157 -10.41 -16.30 57.86
CA LYS A 157 -10.27 -14.85 58.10
C LYS A 157 -10.58 -14.04 56.87
N THR A 158 -10.36 -14.60 55.69
CA THR A 158 -10.56 -13.91 54.42
C THR A 158 -11.50 -14.68 53.49
N ASP A 159 -12.05 -13.99 52.49
CA ASP A 159 -12.77 -14.61 51.36
C ASP A 159 -11.97 -15.74 50.68
N LEU A 160 -10.65 -15.60 50.54
CA LEU A 160 -9.77 -16.64 49.98
C LEU A 160 -9.65 -17.87 50.87
N ASP A 161 -9.85 -17.74 52.19
CA ASP A 161 -9.91 -18.91 53.06
C ASP A 161 -11.23 -19.68 52.86
N ILE A 162 -12.32 -18.97 52.55
CA ILE A 162 -13.63 -19.58 52.27
C ILE A 162 -13.56 -20.46 51.01
N THR A 163 -12.84 -20.04 49.97
CA THR A 163 -12.75 -20.79 48.69
C THR A 163 -12.06 -22.14 48.83
N LYS A 164 -11.33 -22.40 49.92
CA LYS A 164 -10.67 -23.69 50.20
C LYS A 164 -11.65 -24.81 50.57
N TYR A 165 -12.90 -24.46 50.90
CA TYR A 165 -13.92 -25.38 51.38
C TYR A 165 -15.04 -25.55 50.36
N SER A 166 -15.63 -26.75 50.34
CA SER A 166 -16.76 -27.07 49.47
C SER A 166 -18.09 -26.74 50.14
N GLU A 167 -19.17 -26.68 49.35
CA GLU A 167 -20.53 -26.55 49.88
C GLU A 167 -20.87 -27.65 50.90
N LYS A 168 -20.41 -28.89 50.66
CA LYS A 168 -20.64 -30.02 51.57
C LYS A 168 -19.96 -29.80 52.92
N ASP A 169 -18.78 -29.17 52.94
CA ASP A 169 -18.05 -28.86 54.18
C ASP A 169 -18.82 -27.83 55.01
N PHE A 170 -19.37 -26.80 54.36
CA PHE A 170 -20.22 -25.83 55.03
C PHE A 170 -21.52 -26.45 55.55
N LEU A 171 -22.20 -27.29 54.77
CA LEU A 171 -23.44 -27.94 55.22
C LEU A 171 -23.24 -28.92 56.39
N ARG A 172 -22.01 -29.37 56.63
CA ARG A 172 -21.64 -30.18 57.82
C ARG A 172 -21.37 -29.34 59.06
N ALA A 173 -21.14 -28.03 58.92
CA ALA A 173 -20.83 -27.18 60.05
C ALA A 173 -22.05 -26.90 60.93
N ARG A 174 -21.79 -26.85 62.24
CA ARG A 174 -22.81 -26.56 63.24
C ARG A 174 -23.47 -25.21 62.95
N ASN A 175 -24.81 -25.20 62.93
CA ASN A 175 -25.67 -24.02 62.70
C ASN A 175 -25.61 -23.42 61.28
N MET A 176 -24.84 -24.04 60.36
CA MET A 176 -24.78 -23.65 58.95
C MET A 176 -25.94 -24.29 58.19
N GLY A 177 -26.82 -23.45 57.65
CA GLY A 177 -27.97 -23.87 56.85
C GLY A 177 -27.82 -23.47 55.38
N ARG A 178 -28.70 -24.00 54.52
CA ARG A 178 -28.72 -23.70 53.08
C ARG A 178 -28.72 -22.19 52.79
N VAL A 179 -29.45 -21.41 53.58
CA VAL A 179 -29.54 -19.94 53.42
C VAL A 179 -28.17 -19.26 53.61
N SER A 180 -27.40 -19.66 54.62
CA SER A 180 -26.06 -19.12 54.87
C SER A 180 -25.05 -19.57 53.80
N VAL A 181 -25.18 -20.79 53.30
CA VAL A 181 -24.33 -21.29 52.19
C VAL A 181 -24.61 -20.53 50.89
N GLU A 182 -25.87 -20.31 50.56
CA GLU A 182 -26.24 -19.49 49.40
C GLU A 182 -25.81 -18.03 49.56
N GLU A 183 -25.83 -17.50 50.78
CA GLU A 183 -25.26 -16.19 51.07
C GLU A 183 -23.75 -16.14 50.79
N ILE A 184 -22.99 -17.16 51.25
CA ILE A 184 -21.55 -17.29 50.97
C ILE A 184 -21.28 -17.34 49.48
N LYS A 185 -21.98 -18.22 48.74
CA LYS A 185 -21.83 -18.31 47.28
C LYS A 185 -22.10 -16.98 46.59
N ARG A 186 -23.18 -16.29 46.94
CA ARG A 186 -23.50 -14.98 46.35
C ARG A 186 -22.40 -13.95 46.59
N VAL A 187 -21.85 -13.90 47.80
CA VAL A 187 -20.76 -12.97 48.15
C VAL A 187 -19.49 -13.31 47.38
N LEU A 188 -19.12 -14.60 47.27
CA LEU A 188 -17.97 -15.02 46.47
C LEU A 188 -18.17 -14.73 44.98
N THR A 189 -19.33 -15.02 44.42
CA THR A 189 -19.64 -14.76 43.00
C THR A 189 -19.51 -13.28 42.65
N ARG A 190 -19.96 -12.36 43.53
CA ARG A 190 -19.79 -10.90 43.34
C ARG A 190 -18.32 -10.48 43.23
N ARG A 191 -17.43 -11.28 43.81
CA ARG A 191 -15.98 -11.06 43.84
C ARG A 191 -15.23 -11.90 42.80
N GLY A 192 -15.95 -12.61 41.92
CA GLY A 192 -15.35 -13.51 40.93
C GLY A 192 -14.75 -14.79 41.52
N LEU A 193 -15.08 -15.12 42.77
CA LEU A 193 -14.60 -16.31 43.48
C LEU A 193 -15.67 -17.41 43.49
N LYS A 194 -15.24 -18.66 43.69
CA LYS A 194 -16.13 -19.81 43.88
C LYS A 194 -15.65 -20.69 45.02
N LEU A 195 -16.58 -21.47 45.59
CA LEU A 195 -16.24 -22.54 46.52
C LEU A 195 -15.47 -23.65 45.80
N LYS A 196 -14.77 -24.46 46.58
CA LYS A 196 -14.16 -25.69 46.08
C LYS A 196 -15.26 -26.64 45.59
N GLU A 197 -15.01 -27.28 44.45
CA GLU A 197 -15.89 -28.31 43.89
C GLU A 197 -16.01 -29.53 44.80
#